data_AF-A0ABC8X9V7-F1
#
_entry.id   AF-A0ABC8X9V7-F1
#
_cell.length_a   1.000
_cell.length_b   1.000
_cell.length_c   1.000
_cell.angle_alpha   90.00
_cell.angle_beta   90.00
_cell.angle_gamma   90.00
#
_symmetry.space_group_name_H-M   'P 1'
#
loop_
_entity.id
_entity.type
_entity.pdbx_description
1 polymer ?
#
loop_
_entity_poly.entity_id
_entity_poly.type
_entity_poly.pdbx_seq_one_letter_code
_entity_poly.pdbx_strand_id
1 'polypeptide(L)'
;MELLDFLVGCYKNLDIALNCGNMLRECIKYPTLAKYILESGSFELFFEYVELPNFDIASDALNTFKDLLTKHETVVAEFLASHYDQFFELYSRLLSSTNYVTRRQAMKFLSEFLLEAPNSQIMKRYIVEVRFLNIMINLLKDSSKNIRICAFHVFKVFVANPNKPRCIIEALLDNRRELLKLLHNLPTSKGDDEVEEEKDLIIQQIQKLA
;
A
#
# COMPACT_ATOMS: atom_id res chain seq x y z
N MET A 1 2.12 -27.60 6.00
CA MET A 1 1.18 -26.48 6.24
C MET A 1 1.37 -25.98 7.67
N GLU A 2 1.30 -26.84 8.70
CA GLU A 2 1.72 -26.50 10.09
C GLU A 2 3.12 -25.88 10.23
N LEU A 3 4.10 -26.30 9.43
CA LEU A 3 5.44 -25.70 9.44
C LEU A 3 5.44 -24.21 9.06
N LEU A 4 4.63 -23.79 8.08
CA LEU A 4 4.62 -22.40 7.63
C LEU A 4 3.98 -21.50 8.69
N ASP A 5 2.89 -21.97 9.31
CA ASP A 5 2.26 -21.25 10.42
C ASP A 5 3.19 -21.16 11.63
N PHE A 6 3.95 -22.24 11.92
CA PHE A 6 4.99 -22.21 12.94
C PHE A 6 6.04 -21.14 12.65
N LEU A 7 6.58 -21.09 11.42
CA LEU A 7 7.57 -20.09 11.01
C LEU A 7 7.04 -18.65 11.15
N VAL A 8 5.77 -18.41 10.84
CA VAL A 8 5.12 -17.11 11.06
C VAL A 8 4.98 -16.82 12.57
N GLY A 9 4.60 -17.80 13.38
CA GLY A 9 4.50 -17.67 14.84
C GLY A 9 5.84 -17.30 15.51
N CYS A 10 6.96 -17.71 14.93
CA CYS A 10 8.30 -17.45 15.46
C CYS A 10 8.70 -15.98 15.49
N TYR A 11 8.03 -15.07 14.78
CA TYR A 11 8.28 -13.63 14.91
C TYR A 11 8.04 -13.10 16.34
N LYS A 12 7.29 -13.84 17.18
CA LYS A 12 7.11 -13.52 18.61
C LYS A 12 8.27 -13.98 19.49
N ASN A 13 9.19 -14.79 18.98
CA ASN A 13 10.34 -15.32 19.70
C ASN A 13 11.64 -14.68 19.21
N LEU A 14 12.21 -13.80 20.02
CA LEU A 14 13.39 -13.00 19.69
C LEU A 14 14.60 -13.86 19.25
N ASP A 15 14.76 -15.05 19.83
CA ASP A 15 15.95 -15.90 19.61
C ASP A 15 15.97 -16.55 18.22
N ILE A 16 14.79 -16.77 17.63
CA ILE A 16 14.64 -17.51 16.38
C ILE A 16 13.95 -16.72 15.27
N ALA A 17 13.38 -15.54 15.56
CA ALA A 17 12.58 -14.75 14.63
C ALA A 17 13.28 -14.53 13.27
N LEU A 18 14.53 -14.05 13.27
CA LEU A 18 15.25 -13.74 12.02
C LEU A 18 15.58 -14.98 11.20
N ASN A 19 15.92 -16.09 11.87
CA ASN A 19 16.17 -17.36 11.20
C ASN A 19 14.89 -17.90 10.58
N CYS A 20 13.78 -17.84 11.31
CA CYS A 20 12.47 -18.24 10.81
C CYS A 20 11.98 -17.35 9.68
N GLY A 21 12.20 -16.04 9.75
CA GLY A 21 11.90 -15.10 8.67
C GLY A 21 12.67 -15.41 7.38
N ASN A 22 13.97 -15.73 7.49
CA ASN A 22 14.77 -16.19 6.35
C ASN A 22 14.23 -17.48 5.74
N MET A 23 13.95 -18.50 6.56
CA MET A 23 13.37 -19.77 6.08
C MET A 23 12.01 -19.55 5.42
N LEU A 24 11.17 -18.70 6.01
CA LEU A 24 9.86 -18.37 5.48
C LEU A 24 9.95 -17.67 4.12
N ARG A 25 10.88 -16.72 3.98
CA ARG A 25 11.12 -16.02 2.70
C ARG A 25 11.61 -16.95 1.59
N GLU A 26 12.37 -18.00 1.92
CA GLU A 26 12.71 -19.07 0.98
C GLU A 26 11.49 -19.89 0.56
N CYS A 27 10.60 -20.23 1.50
CA CYS A 27 9.36 -20.95 1.20
C CYS A 27 8.43 -20.15 0.28
N ILE A 28 8.22 -18.86 0.53
CA ILE A 28 7.29 -18.04 -0.27
C ILE A 28 7.83 -17.66 -1.64
N LYS A 29 9.04 -18.08 -2.01
CA LYS A 29 9.47 -18.09 -3.42
C LYS A 29 8.59 -19.00 -4.29
N TYR A 30 7.92 -19.97 -3.69
CA TYR A 30 7.01 -20.88 -4.39
C TYR A 30 5.55 -20.38 -4.27
N PRO A 31 4.82 -20.19 -5.38
CA PRO A 31 3.50 -19.56 -5.38
C PRO A 31 2.48 -20.34 -4.54
N THR A 32 2.52 -21.68 -4.54
CA THR A 32 1.64 -22.52 -3.74
C THR A 32 1.81 -22.29 -2.23
N LEU A 33 3.04 -22.06 -1.77
CA LEU A 33 3.33 -21.83 -0.36
C LEU A 33 3.01 -20.38 0.06
N ALA A 34 3.25 -19.41 -0.83
CA ALA A 34 2.80 -18.04 -0.62
C ALA A 34 1.27 -17.96 -0.52
N LYS A 35 0.55 -18.65 -1.42
CA LYS A 35 -0.92 -18.76 -1.40
C LYS A 35 -1.40 -19.35 -0.08
N TYR A 36 -0.78 -20.44 0.40
CA TYR A 36 -1.14 -21.03 1.69
C TYR A 36 -1.07 -20.01 2.84
N ILE A 37 0.01 -19.23 2.92
CA ILE A 37 0.16 -18.26 4.00
C ILE A 37 -0.87 -17.15 3.87
N LEU A 38 -1.05 -16.57 2.67
CA LEU A 38 -2.02 -15.50 2.43
C LEU A 38 -3.44 -15.91 2.86
N GLU A 39 -3.84 -17.15 2.58
CA GLU A 39 -5.15 -17.70 2.93
C GLU A 39 -5.23 -18.22 4.39
N SER A 40 -4.11 -18.21 5.13
CA SER A 40 -4.06 -18.64 6.53
C SER A 40 -4.34 -17.47 7.47
N GLY A 41 -4.99 -17.75 8.61
CA GLY A 41 -5.16 -16.77 9.68
C GLY A 41 -3.83 -16.26 10.26
N SER A 42 -2.73 -16.99 10.05
CA SER A 42 -1.38 -16.55 10.42
C SER A 42 -0.93 -15.30 9.64
N PHE A 43 -1.45 -15.04 8.44
CA PHE A 43 -1.08 -13.86 7.66
C PHE A 43 -1.43 -12.55 8.36
N GLU A 44 -2.56 -12.51 9.08
CA GLU A 44 -2.99 -11.30 9.79
C GLU A 44 -2.00 -10.87 10.88
N LEU A 45 -1.18 -11.81 11.39
CA LEU A 45 -0.14 -11.50 12.37
C LEU A 45 0.91 -10.54 11.83
N PHE A 46 1.12 -10.48 10.51
CA PHE A 46 2.05 -9.51 9.92
C PHE A 46 1.63 -8.05 10.17
N PHE A 47 0.33 -7.75 10.28
CA PHE A 47 -0.13 -6.40 10.62
C PHE A 47 0.29 -5.97 12.03
N GLU A 48 0.51 -6.93 12.94
CA GLU A 48 1.11 -6.67 14.27
C GLU A 48 2.64 -6.70 14.21
N TYR A 49 3.23 -7.67 13.51
CA TYR A 49 4.68 -7.87 13.50
C TYR A 49 5.46 -6.71 12.93
N VAL A 50 4.92 -6.05 11.90
CA VAL A 50 5.55 -4.86 11.30
C VAL A 50 5.57 -3.65 12.23
N GLU A 51 4.78 -3.67 13.31
CA GLU A 51 4.71 -2.62 14.33
C GLU A 51 5.44 -2.98 15.63
N LEU A 52 6.17 -4.10 15.66
CA LEU A 52 6.92 -4.49 16.86
C LEU A 52 7.98 -3.43 17.22
N PRO A 53 8.23 -3.21 18.53
CA PRO A 53 9.24 -2.25 18.98
C PRO A 53 10.67 -2.67 18.65
N ASN A 54 10.91 -3.98 18.46
CA ASN A 54 12.20 -4.49 18.00
C ASN A 54 12.35 -4.21 16.50
N PHE A 55 13.20 -3.24 16.16
CA PHE A 55 13.41 -2.78 14.79
C PHE A 55 13.86 -3.89 13.84
N ASP A 56 14.78 -4.76 14.25
CA ASP A 56 15.31 -5.80 13.37
C ASP A 56 14.22 -6.81 13.00
N ILE A 57 13.39 -7.19 13.97
CA ILE A 57 12.26 -8.12 13.76
C ILE A 57 11.14 -7.47 12.95
N ALA A 58 10.77 -6.23 13.26
CA ALA A 58 9.75 -5.51 12.51
C ALA A 58 10.17 -5.26 11.05
N SER A 59 11.43 -4.92 10.82
CA SER A 59 12.03 -4.76 9.48
C SER A 59 12.06 -6.08 8.72
N ASP A 60 12.42 -7.18 9.38
CA ASP A 60 12.39 -8.52 8.80
C ASP A 60 10.96 -8.94 8.43
N ALA A 61 9.99 -8.70 9.32
CA ALA A 61 8.58 -8.94 9.08
C ALA A 61 8.05 -8.10 7.89
N LEU A 62 8.46 -6.84 7.78
CA LEU A 62 8.13 -5.97 6.65
C LEU A 62 8.63 -6.53 5.32
N ASN A 63 9.84 -7.10 5.29
CA ASN A 63 10.38 -7.73 4.08
C ASN A 63 9.58 -8.97 3.69
N THR A 64 9.20 -9.80 4.65
CA THR A 64 8.36 -10.97 4.39
C THR A 64 6.95 -10.57 3.95
N PHE A 65 6.36 -9.56 4.61
CA PHE A 65 5.05 -9.03 4.25
C PHE A 65 5.04 -8.43 2.84
N LYS A 66 6.12 -7.73 2.46
CA LYS A 66 6.33 -7.27 1.08
C LYS A 66 6.32 -8.43 0.09
N ASP A 67 7.16 -9.43 0.31
CA ASP A 67 7.29 -10.58 -0.60
C ASP A 67 5.95 -11.32 -0.76
N LEU A 68 5.17 -11.47 0.30
CA LEU A 68 3.82 -12.05 0.24
C LEU A 68 2.86 -11.22 -0.63
N LEU A 69 2.98 -9.89 -0.61
CA LEU A 69 2.06 -8.97 -1.29
C LEU A 69 2.49 -8.58 -2.71
N THR A 70 3.73 -8.85 -3.13
CA THR A 70 4.21 -8.37 -4.45
C THR A 70 4.86 -9.45 -5.31
N LYS A 71 5.30 -10.58 -4.76
CA LYS A 71 6.11 -11.54 -5.52
C LYS A 71 5.33 -12.37 -6.53
N HIS A 72 4.10 -12.74 -6.20
CA HIS A 72 3.24 -13.61 -7.02
C HIS A 72 1.94 -12.88 -7.33
N GLU A 73 1.97 -11.94 -8.27
CA GLU A 73 0.89 -10.99 -8.55
C GLU A 73 -0.48 -11.66 -8.75
N THR A 74 -0.56 -12.77 -9.49
CA THR A 74 -1.81 -13.52 -9.69
C THR A 74 -2.39 -14.07 -8.38
N VAL A 75 -1.53 -14.61 -7.51
CA VAL A 75 -1.95 -15.14 -6.20
C VAL A 75 -2.44 -14.01 -5.30
N VAL A 76 -1.73 -12.88 -5.32
CA VAL A 76 -2.12 -11.68 -4.55
C VAL A 76 -3.45 -11.14 -5.05
N ALA A 77 -3.65 -11.06 -6.37
CA ALA A 77 -4.90 -10.59 -6.95
C ALA A 77 -6.10 -11.48 -6.57
N GLU A 78 -5.93 -12.81 -6.59
CA GLU A 78 -6.95 -13.74 -6.12
C GLU A 78 -7.29 -13.51 -4.64
N PHE A 79 -6.27 -13.41 -3.78
CA PHE A 79 -6.44 -13.18 -2.35
C PHE A 79 -7.13 -11.83 -2.04
N LEU A 80 -6.68 -10.75 -2.66
CA LEU A 80 -7.24 -9.41 -2.45
C LEU A 80 -8.69 -9.32 -2.98
N ALA A 81 -9.03 -10.05 -4.03
CA ALA A 81 -10.39 -10.09 -4.55
C ALA A 81 -11.37 -10.76 -3.56
N SER A 82 -10.93 -11.82 -2.86
CA SER A 82 -11.75 -12.55 -1.88
C SER A 82 -11.77 -11.88 -0.49
N HIS A 83 -10.71 -11.17 -0.10
CA HIS A 83 -10.54 -10.61 1.25
C HIS A 83 -10.52 -9.08 1.29
N TYR A 84 -10.99 -8.41 0.23
CA TYR A 84 -10.86 -6.97 0.02
C TYR A 84 -11.17 -6.13 1.27
N ASP A 85 -12.36 -6.29 1.85
CA ASP A 85 -12.84 -5.43 2.93
C ASP A 85 -12.01 -5.61 4.21
N GLN A 86 -11.72 -6.86 4.58
CA GLN A 86 -10.92 -7.17 5.76
C GLN A 86 -9.47 -6.71 5.58
N PHE A 87 -8.88 -6.99 4.42
CA PHE A 87 -7.50 -6.60 4.13
C PHE A 87 -7.32 -5.09 4.19
N PHE A 88 -8.13 -4.32 3.46
CA PHE A 88 -7.94 -2.87 3.41
C PHE A 88 -8.36 -2.15 4.70
N GLU A 89 -9.23 -2.74 5.51
CA GLU A 89 -9.51 -2.26 6.88
C GLU A 89 -8.23 -2.33 7.74
N LEU A 90 -7.53 -3.47 7.75
CA LEU A 90 -6.27 -3.62 8.46
C LEU A 90 -5.15 -2.77 7.83
N TYR A 91 -5.05 -2.74 6.51
CA TYR A 91 -4.02 -2.02 5.79
C TYR A 91 -4.10 -0.51 5.98
N SER A 92 -5.32 0.04 6.09
CA SER A 92 -5.52 1.48 6.36
C SER A 92 -4.93 1.92 7.70
N ARG A 93 -4.82 1.00 8.68
CA ARG A 93 -4.16 1.25 9.97
C ARG A 93 -2.66 1.43 9.79
N LEU A 94 -2.03 0.62 8.93
CA LEU A 94 -0.60 0.77 8.61
C LEU A 94 -0.31 2.10 7.89
N LEU A 95 -1.19 2.50 6.95
CA LEU A 95 -1.10 3.80 6.27
C LEU A 95 -1.26 5.00 7.20
N SER A 96 -1.92 4.81 8.34
CA SER A 96 -2.14 5.84 9.36
C SER A 96 -1.27 5.65 10.61
N SER A 97 -0.32 4.71 10.58
CA SER A 97 0.53 4.36 11.72
C SER A 97 1.37 5.55 12.17
N THR A 98 1.62 5.67 13.48
CA THR A 98 2.58 6.63 14.03
C THR A 98 4.03 6.22 13.75
N ASN A 99 4.28 4.95 13.46
CA ASN A 99 5.60 4.46 13.08
C ASN A 99 5.94 4.91 11.66
N TYR A 100 6.95 5.76 11.53
CA TYR A 100 7.38 6.31 10.25
C TYR A 100 7.80 5.21 9.26
N VAL A 101 8.54 4.20 9.73
CA VAL A 101 9.07 3.14 8.84
C VAL A 101 7.91 2.31 8.32
N THR A 102 6.98 1.88 9.20
CA THR A 102 5.80 1.13 8.80
C THR A 102 4.95 1.91 7.82
N ARG A 103 4.59 3.15 8.14
CA ARG A 103 3.77 4.00 7.26
C ARG A 103 4.43 4.21 5.89
N ARG A 104 5.74 4.45 5.87
CA ARG A 104 6.49 4.61 4.62
C ARG A 104 6.49 3.34 3.77
N GLN A 105 6.75 2.18 4.38
CA GLN A 105 6.81 0.92 3.65
C GLN A 105 5.43 0.48 3.18
N ALA A 106 4.39 0.62 4.01
CA ALA A 106 3.01 0.35 3.62
C ALA A 106 2.58 1.22 2.42
N MET A 107 2.87 2.52 2.44
CA MET A 107 2.54 3.37 1.27
C MET A 107 3.30 2.94 0.02
N LYS A 108 4.58 2.55 0.15
CA LYS A 108 5.37 2.03 -0.98
C LYS A 108 4.77 0.74 -1.54
N PHE A 109 4.47 -0.24 -0.68
CA PHE A 109 3.92 -1.52 -1.11
C PHE A 109 2.55 -1.35 -1.78
N LEU A 110 1.69 -0.49 -1.22
CA LEU A 110 0.41 -0.16 -1.84
C LEU A 110 0.58 0.34 -3.27
N SER A 111 1.53 1.27 -3.50
CA SER A 111 1.79 1.76 -4.85
C SER A 111 2.36 0.70 -5.79
N GLU A 112 3.11 -0.27 -5.25
CA GLU A 112 3.64 -1.41 -6.02
C GLU A 112 2.50 -2.36 -6.42
N PHE A 113 1.76 -2.96 -5.47
CA PHE A 113 0.79 -4.00 -5.85
C PHE A 113 -0.51 -3.44 -6.44
N LEU A 114 -1.02 -2.29 -5.99
CA LEU A 114 -2.35 -1.82 -6.40
C LEU A 114 -2.41 -1.48 -7.90
N LEU A 115 -1.28 -1.05 -8.46
CA LEU A 115 -1.17 -0.56 -9.84
C LEU A 115 -0.80 -1.65 -10.84
N GLU A 116 -0.53 -2.88 -10.38
CA GLU A 116 -0.22 -4.00 -11.27
C GLU A 116 -1.43 -4.48 -12.07
N ALA A 117 -1.17 -4.99 -13.28
CA ALA A 117 -2.22 -5.40 -14.21
C ALA A 117 -3.16 -6.49 -13.63
N PRO A 118 -2.67 -7.53 -12.90
CA PRO A 118 -3.54 -8.50 -12.24
C PRO A 118 -4.48 -7.89 -11.20
N ASN A 119 -4.08 -6.78 -10.57
CA ASN A 119 -4.85 -6.09 -9.54
C ASN A 119 -5.82 -5.04 -10.09
N SER A 120 -6.01 -4.94 -11.40
CA SER A 120 -6.85 -3.91 -12.03
C SER A 120 -8.30 -3.85 -11.51
N GLN A 121 -8.90 -4.99 -11.14
CA GLN A 121 -10.25 -5.01 -10.55
C GLN A 121 -10.26 -4.49 -9.11
N ILE A 122 -9.23 -4.85 -8.32
CA ILE A 122 -9.03 -4.36 -6.95
C ILE A 122 -8.82 -2.83 -7.00
N MET A 123 -7.98 -2.35 -7.91
CA MET A 123 -7.74 -0.93 -8.15
C MET A 123 -9.02 -0.19 -8.50
N LYS A 124 -9.82 -0.72 -9.45
CA LYS A 124 -11.12 -0.11 -9.84
C LYS A 124 -12.09 0.01 -8.67
N ARG A 125 -12.12 -0.99 -7.77
CA ARG A 125 -12.90 -0.92 -6.53
C ARG A 125 -12.34 0.10 -5.54
N TYR A 126 -11.01 0.14 -5.38
CA TYR A 126 -10.32 1.06 -4.48
C TYR A 126 -10.54 2.54 -4.83
N ILE A 127 -10.43 2.90 -6.11
CA ILE A 127 -10.47 4.30 -6.55
C ILE A 127 -11.87 4.92 -6.60
N VAL A 128 -12.91 4.15 -6.24
CA VAL A 128 -14.29 4.65 -6.13
C VAL A 128 -14.71 4.92 -4.69
N GLU A 129 -13.84 4.64 -3.70
CA GLU A 129 -14.15 4.80 -2.29
C GLU A 129 -13.53 6.08 -1.70
N VAL A 130 -14.41 6.97 -1.18
CA VAL A 130 -14.01 8.27 -0.61
C VAL A 130 -13.04 8.12 0.57
N ARG A 131 -13.16 7.05 1.37
CA ARG A 131 -12.24 6.79 2.49
C ARG A 131 -10.79 6.70 2.04
N PHE A 132 -10.53 6.00 0.94
CA PHE A 132 -9.18 5.81 0.42
C PHE A 132 -8.64 7.07 -0.24
N LEU A 133 -9.51 7.82 -0.94
CA LEU A 133 -9.16 9.16 -1.42
C LEU A 133 -8.69 10.03 -0.26
N ASN A 134 -9.45 10.12 0.84
CA ASN A 134 -9.10 10.93 2.00
C ASN A 134 -7.77 10.51 2.64
N ILE A 135 -7.48 9.20 2.70
CA ILE A 135 -6.18 8.70 3.16
C ILE A 135 -5.07 9.23 2.24
N MET A 136 -5.22 9.14 0.92
CA MET A 136 -4.22 9.64 -0.02
C MET A 136 -4.02 11.16 0.10
N ILE A 137 -5.11 11.93 0.25
CA ILE A 137 -5.04 13.39 0.46
C ILE A 137 -4.27 13.71 1.75
N ASN A 138 -4.50 12.97 2.82
CA ASN A 138 -3.76 13.16 4.07
C ASN A 138 -2.27 12.79 3.92
N LEU A 139 -1.94 11.71 3.21
CA LEU A 139 -0.55 11.30 2.99
C LEU A 139 0.22 12.26 2.07
N LEU A 140 -0.46 12.98 1.16
CA LEU A 140 0.13 14.08 0.40
C LEU A 140 0.58 15.26 1.29
N LYS A 141 0.06 15.35 2.53
CA LYS A 141 0.47 16.36 3.54
C LYS A 141 1.64 15.88 4.41
N ASP A 142 2.11 14.64 4.27
CA ASP A 142 3.16 14.09 5.13
C ASP A 142 4.49 14.85 4.96
N SER A 143 5.23 15.02 6.06
CA SER A 143 6.55 15.64 6.07
C SER A 143 7.57 14.92 5.16
N SER A 144 7.43 13.61 4.96
CA SER A 144 8.35 12.79 4.18
C SER A 144 8.12 12.94 2.68
N LYS A 145 9.16 13.37 1.96
CA LYS A 145 9.19 13.40 0.49
C LYS A 145 8.79 12.05 -0.13
N ASN A 146 9.33 10.95 0.39
CA ASN A 146 9.08 9.62 -0.16
C ASN A 146 7.62 9.19 -0.01
N ILE A 147 7.00 9.48 1.14
CA ILE A 147 5.58 9.17 1.38
C ILE A 147 4.71 9.98 0.42
N ARG A 148 4.98 11.28 0.28
CA ARG A 148 4.22 12.15 -0.62
C ARG A 148 4.29 11.70 -2.08
N ILE A 149 5.46 11.27 -2.57
CA ILE A 149 5.61 10.75 -3.94
C ILE A 149 4.82 9.45 -4.12
N CYS A 150 4.93 8.49 -3.20
CA CYS A 150 4.18 7.23 -3.30
C CYS A 150 2.66 7.49 -3.22
N ALA A 151 2.22 8.38 -2.33
CA ALA A 151 0.82 8.79 -2.23
C ALA A 151 0.33 9.45 -3.51
N PHE A 152 1.16 10.27 -4.17
CA PHE A 152 0.83 10.85 -5.48
C PHE A 152 0.59 9.77 -6.55
N HIS A 153 1.42 8.73 -6.61
CA HIS A 153 1.24 7.64 -7.59
C HIS A 153 -0.08 6.89 -7.43
N VAL A 154 -0.61 6.77 -6.21
CA VAL A 154 -1.94 6.19 -5.98
C VAL A 154 -3.04 7.23 -6.21
N PHE A 155 -2.86 8.45 -5.71
CA PHE A 155 -3.80 9.57 -5.86
C PHE A 155 -4.10 9.90 -7.33
N LYS A 156 -3.07 9.90 -8.20
CA LYS A 156 -3.26 10.22 -9.62
C LYS A 156 -4.28 9.31 -10.29
N VAL A 157 -4.40 8.05 -9.86
CA VAL A 157 -5.35 7.08 -10.43
C VAL A 157 -6.79 7.40 -10.04
N PHE A 158 -7.01 7.95 -8.83
CA PHE A 158 -8.32 8.50 -8.48
C PHE A 158 -8.72 9.58 -9.47
N VAL A 159 -7.86 10.58 -9.71
CA VAL A 159 -8.14 11.71 -10.59
C VAL A 159 -8.24 11.31 -12.06
N ALA A 160 -7.42 10.37 -12.51
CA ALA A 160 -7.42 9.86 -13.88
C ALA A 160 -8.59 8.90 -14.18
N ASN A 161 -9.32 8.40 -13.17
CA ASN A 161 -10.47 7.52 -13.39
C ASN A 161 -11.54 8.18 -14.29
N PRO A 162 -11.80 7.66 -15.50
CA PRO A 162 -12.79 8.23 -16.41
C PRO A 162 -14.23 8.04 -15.91
N ASN A 163 -14.48 7.00 -15.11
CA ASN A 163 -15.80 6.66 -14.54
C ASN A 163 -15.88 7.10 -13.07
N LYS A 164 -15.40 8.30 -12.78
CA LYS A 164 -15.33 8.83 -11.42
C LYS A 164 -16.72 8.99 -10.80
N PRO A 165 -17.02 8.37 -9.65
CA PRO A 165 -18.30 8.56 -8.97
C PRO A 165 -18.49 10.01 -8.50
N ARG A 166 -19.74 10.46 -8.41
CA ARG A 166 -20.08 11.81 -7.95
C ARG A 166 -19.48 12.14 -6.57
N CYS A 167 -19.50 11.19 -5.63
CA CYS A 167 -18.93 11.39 -4.29
C CYS A 167 -17.40 11.63 -4.32
N ILE A 168 -16.68 11.04 -5.28
CA ILE A 168 -15.24 11.30 -5.48
C ILE A 168 -15.03 12.69 -6.09
N ILE A 169 -15.88 13.09 -7.04
CA ILE A 169 -15.85 14.44 -7.63
C ILE A 169 -16.09 15.49 -6.54
N GLU A 170 -17.14 15.34 -5.73
CA GLU A 170 -17.47 16.24 -4.62
C GLU A 170 -16.31 16.34 -3.63
N ALA A 171 -15.73 15.21 -3.20
CA ALA A 171 -14.57 15.21 -2.30
C ALA A 171 -13.34 15.92 -2.91
N LEU A 172 -13.08 15.79 -4.22
CA LEU A 172 -12.00 16.52 -4.90
C LEU A 172 -12.30 18.02 -5.01
N LEU A 173 -13.56 18.41 -5.24
CA LEU A 173 -13.99 19.80 -5.29
C LEU A 173 -13.87 20.48 -3.92
N ASP A 174 -14.32 19.81 -2.86
CA ASP A 174 -14.25 20.30 -1.48
C ASP A 174 -12.80 20.57 -1.04
N ASN A 175 -11.87 19.74 -1.50
CA ASN A 175 -10.45 19.85 -1.17
C ASN A 175 -9.62 20.58 -2.25
N ARG A 176 -10.24 21.10 -3.32
CA ARG A 176 -9.56 21.60 -4.53
C ARG A 176 -8.41 22.56 -4.23
N ARG A 177 -8.67 23.59 -3.42
CA ARG A 177 -7.68 24.64 -3.14
C ARG A 177 -6.45 24.06 -2.45
N GLU A 178 -6.66 23.16 -1.49
CA GLU A 178 -5.59 22.51 -0.77
C GLU A 178 -4.83 21.52 -1.67
N LEU A 179 -5.55 20.71 -2.44
CA LEU A 179 -4.96 19.76 -3.39
C LEU A 179 -4.03 20.44 -4.39
N LEU A 180 -4.48 21.53 -5.02
CA LEU A 180 -3.64 22.28 -5.96
C LEU A 180 -2.37 22.80 -5.28
N LYS A 181 -2.48 23.31 -4.05
CA LYS A 181 -1.31 23.73 -3.27
C LYS A 181 -0.37 22.56 -2.97
N LEU A 182 -0.89 21.39 -2.59
CA LEU A 182 -0.09 20.22 -2.29
C LEU A 182 0.64 19.70 -3.54
N LEU A 183 -0.05 19.64 -4.68
CA LEU A 183 0.51 19.19 -5.95
C LEU A 183 1.58 20.15 -6.46
N HIS A 184 1.36 21.47 -6.44
CA HIS A 184 2.40 22.43 -6.82
C HIS A 184 3.66 22.35 -5.93
N ASN A 185 3.51 21.97 -4.66
CA ASN A 185 4.62 21.78 -3.71
C ASN A 185 5.09 20.32 -3.59
N LEU A 186 4.67 19.45 -4.51
CA LEU A 186 5.09 18.06 -4.52
C LEU A 186 6.59 18.00 -4.84
N PRO A 187 7.41 17.28 -4.06
CA PRO A 187 8.85 17.32 -4.28
C PRO A 187 9.24 16.51 -5.51
N THR A 188 9.91 17.15 -6.46
CA THR A 188 10.54 16.47 -7.60
C THR A 188 12.06 16.48 -7.47
N SER A 189 12.72 15.50 -8.07
CA SER A 189 14.19 15.32 -8.10
C SER A 189 14.68 15.50 -9.52
N LYS A 190 15.98 15.76 -9.71
CA LYS A 190 16.57 15.75 -11.06
C LYS A 190 16.43 14.34 -11.65
N GLY A 191 15.73 14.22 -12.79
CA GLY A 191 15.41 12.95 -13.45
C GLY A 191 13.96 12.49 -13.29
N ASP A 192 13.11 13.23 -12.55
CA ASP A 192 11.69 12.92 -12.36
C ASP A 192 10.79 13.63 -13.41
N ASP A 193 11.26 13.80 -14.65
CA ASP A 193 10.53 14.55 -15.68
C ASP A 193 9.13 13.95 -15.96
N GLU A 194 9.01 12.62 -15.91
CA GLU A 194 7.72 11.91 -16.02
C GLU A 194 6.77 12.27 -14.88
N VAL A 195 7.26 12.34 -13.64
CA VAL A 195 6.43 12.69 -12.48
C VAL A 195 5.96 14.14 -12.57
N GLU A 196 6.79 15.04 -13.08
CA GLU A 196 6.45 16.44 -13.31
C GLU A 196 5.34 16.58 -14.36
N GLU A 197 5.45 15.87 -15.49
CA GLU A 197 4.41 15.82 -16.52
C GLU A 197 3.09 15.25 -15.99
N GLU A 198 3.14 14.12 -15.28
CA GLU A 198 1.96 13.53 -14.64
C GLU A 198 1.30 14.51 -13.67
N LYS A 199 2.10 15.19 -12.85
CA LYS A 199 1.62 16.17 -11.87
C LYS A 199 0.87 17.32 -12.55
N ASP A 200 1.42 17.86 -13.63
CA ASP A 200 0.78 18.94 -14.39
C ASP A 200 -0.53 18.50 -15.04
N LEU A 201 -0.58 17.28 -15.59
CA LEU A 201 -1.82 16.69 -16.12
C LEU A 201 -2.89 16.56 -15.02
N ILE A 202 -2.51 16.09 -13.83
CA ILE A 202 -3.43 15.91 -12.70
C ILE A 202 -3.93 17.26 -12.17
N ILE A 203 -3.06 18.28 -12.10
CA ILE A 203 -3.44 19.65 -11.75
C ILE A 203 -4.50 20.18 -12.73
N GLN A 204 -4.27 20.04 -14.03
CA GLN A 204 -5.23 20.46 -15.05
C GLN A 204 -6.56 19.72 -14.95
N GLN A 205 -6.54 18.41 -14.67
CA GLN A 205 -7.78 17.63 -14.48
C GLN A 205 -8.59 18.13 -13.28
N ILE A 206 -7.95 18.39 -12.14
CA ILE A 206 -8.64 18.91 -10.94
C ILE A 206 -9.24 20.30 -11.19
N GLN A 207 -8.53 21.16 -11.93
CA GLN A 207 -9.02 22.50 -12.31
C GLN A 207 -10.26 22.43 -13.22
N LYS A 208 -10.32 21.43 -14.12
CA LYS A 208 -11.43 21.22 -15.06
C LYS A 208 -12.66 20.55 -14.45
N LEU A 209 -12.57 20.01 -13.23
CA LEU A 209 -13.75 19.44 -12.56
C LEU A 209 -14.84 20.51 -12.42
N ALA A 210 -16.10 20.13 -12.62
CA ALA A 210 -17.26 21.01 -12.50
C ALA A 210 -18.23 20.44 -11.47
#